data_AF-A0A8J6TAF6-F1
#
_entry.id   AF-A0A8J6TAF6-F1
#
_cell.length_a   1.000
_cell.length_b   1.000
_cell.length_c   1.000
_cell.angle_alpha   90.00
_cell.angle_beta   90.00
_cell.angle_gamma   90.00
#
_symmetry.space_group_name_H-M   'P 1'
#
loop_
_entity.id
_entity.type
_entity.pdbx_description
1 polymer ?
#
loop_
_entity_poly.entity_id
_entity_poly.type
_entity_poly.pdbx_seq_one_letter_code
_entity_poly.pdbx_strand_id
1 'polypeptide(L)' 'MVVSSRSLKNPEKFGPIRMCVVCRKRDSKRKMLRHVLEQGVPVPDERQQKKGRGAYSCIGGSCAQKFVSGIKRWQRALRV' A
#
# COMPACT_ATOMS: atom_id res chain seq x y z
N MET A 1 18.93 23.28 -33.95
CA MET A 1 17.68 22.65 -33.49
C MET A 1 17.87 22.22 -32.05
N VAL A 2 17.10 22.83 -31.17
CA VAL A 2 17.08 22.56 -29.73
C VAL A 2 16.35 21.24 -29.46
N VAL A 3 16.91 20.37 -28.64
CA VAL A 3 16.33 20.00 -27.34
C VAL A 3 17.39 19.31 -26.49
N SER A 4 17.88 20.09 -25.54
CA SER A 4 18.44 19.68 -24.25
C SER A 4 18.06 18.25 -23.85
N SER A 5 19.06 17.37 -23.79
CA SER A 5 19.01 16.05 -23.18
C SER A 5 18.78 16.20 -21.67
N ARG A 6 17.53 16.52 -21.31
CA ARG A 6 17.05 16.58 -19.93
C ARG A 6 17.30 15.22 -19.29
N SER A 7 18.32 15.19 -18.43
CA SER A 7 18.60 14.25 -17.36
C SER A 7 17.45 13.25 -17.15
N LEU A 8 17.66 11.99 -17.56
CA LEU A 8 16.78 10.88 -17.22
C LEU A 8 16.76 10.76 -15.68
N LYS A 9 15.75 11.36 -15.06
CA LYS A 9 15.58 11.39 -13.60
C LYS A 9 15.53 9.94 -13.13
N ASN A 10 16.46 9.57 -12.25
CA ASN A 10 16.57 8.25 -11.67
C ASN A 10 15.18 7.75 -11.19
N PRO A 11 14.57 6.76 -11.88
CA PRO A 11 13.23 6.29 -11.56
C PRO A 11 13.22 5.47 -10.25
N GLU A 12 14.35 5.29 -9.56
CA GLU A 12 14.42 4.38 -8.41
C GLU A 12 14.04 5.00 -7.06
N LYS A 13 13.80 6.32 -6.98
CA LYS A 13 13.38 6.98 -5.72
C LYS A 13 11.86 7.09 -5.58
N PHE A 14 11.10 5.99 -5.72
CA PHE A 14 9.63 6.00 -5.57
C PHE A 14 9.09 6.01 -4.12
N GLY A 15 9.87 6.56 -3.17
CA GLY A 15 9.47 6.70 -1.77
C GLY A 15 9.62 5.40 -0.96
N PRO A 16 9.05 5.34 0.27
CA PRO A 16 9.23 4.20 1.16
C PRO A 16 8.74 2.89 0.55
N ILE A 17 9.55 1.83 0.66
CA ILE A 17 9.14 0.48 0.30
C ILE A 17 8.23 -0.07 1.41
N ARG A 18 7.14 -0.71 1.01
CA ARG A 18 6.18 -1.36 1.91
C ARG A 18 6.11 -2.84 1.57
N MET A 19 5.65 -3.62 2.55
CA MET A 19 5.49 -5.07 2.41
C MET A 19 4.00 -5.40 2.41
N CYS A 20 3.57 -6.21 1.45
CA CYS A 20 2.23 -6.75 1.43
C CYS A 20 2.05 -7.67 2.64
N VAL A 21 1.06 -7.37 3.48
CA VAL A 21 0.77 -8.20 4.67
C VAL A 21 0.21 -9.58 4.32
N VAL A 22 -0.25 -9.78 3.07
CA VAL A 22 -0.79 -11.05 2.59
C VAL A 22 0.29 -11.92 1.96
N CYS A 23 0.93 -11.43 0.89
CA CYS A 23 1.89 -12.22 0.10
C CYS A 23 3.36 -11.91 0.39
N ARG A 24 3.64 -10.98 1.31
CA ARG A 24 5.00 -10.54 1.71
C ARG A 24 5.86 -9.92 0.60
N LYS A 25 5.34 -9.74 -0.62
CA LYS A 25 6.01 -8.97 -1.68
C LYS A 25 6.26 -7.53 -1.22
N ARG A 26 7.41 -6.99 -1.63
CA ARG A 26 7.81 -5.61 -1.36
C ARG A 26 7.60 -4.77 -2.60
N ASP A 27 7.02 -3.59 -2.44
CA ASP A 27 6.87 -2.61 -3.53
C ASP A 27 6.86 -1.19 -2.94
N SER A 28 7.03 -0.20 -3.80
CA SER A 28 6.90 1.22 -3.44
C SER A 28 5.52 1.51 -2.84
N LYS A 29 5.47 2.39 -1.83
CA LYS A 29 4.23 2.87 -1.18
C LYS A 29 3.15 3.26 -2.21
N ARG A 30 3.55 3.87 -3.33
CA ARG A 30 2.64 4.33 -4.40
C ARG A 30 2.00 3.19 -5.20
N LYS A 31 2.63 2.01 -5.26
CA LYS A 31 2.14 0.81 -5.97
C LYS A 31 1.39 -0.17 -5.06
N MET A 32 1.09 0.24 -3.82
CA MET A 32 0.41 -0.59 -2.83
C MET A 32 -0.87 0.06 -2.34
N LEU A 33 -1.88 -0.76 -2.08
CA LEU A 33 -3.14 -0.32 -1.49
C LEU A 33 -2.96 -0.26 0.03
N ARG A 34 -3.21 0.92 0.62
CA ARG A 34 -3.25 1.07 2.07
C ARG A 34 -4.66 0.70 2.56
N HIS A 35 -4.72 0.02 3.69
CA HIS A 35 -5.95 -0.24 4.44
C HIS A 35 -5.82 0.39 5.82
N VAL A 36 -6.87 1.05 6.29
CA VAL A 36 -6.96 1.60 7.65
C VAL A 36 -8.17 1.01 8.35
N LEU A 37 -8.20 1.11 9.68
CA LEU A 37 -9.39 0.73 10.43
C LEU A 37 -10.35 1.92 10.51
N GLU A 38 -11.59 1.72 10.06
CA GLU A 38 -12.70 2.66 10.29
C GLU A 38 -13.88 1.88 10.84
N GLN A 39 -14.50 2.38 11.91
CA GLN A 39 -15.68 1.75 12.54
C GLN A 39 -15.52 0.23 12.82
N GLY A 40 -14.31 -0.20 13.18
CA GLY A 40 -14.01 -1.59 13.51
C GLY A 40 -13.78 -2.52 12.30
N VAL A 41 -13.80 -1.99 11.08
CA VAL A 41 -13.54 -2.77 9.86
C VAL A 41 -12.38 -2.19 9.03
N PRO A 42 -11.60 -3.02 8.34
CA PRO A 42 -10.56 -2.54 7.43
C PRO A 42 -11.19 -1.94 6.18
N VAL A 43 -10.83 -0.71 5.85
CA VAL A 43 -11.28 -0.01 4.65
C VAL A 43 -10.09 0.38 3.76
N PRO A 44 -10.24 0.34 2.42
CA PRO A 44 -9.25 0.87 1.50
C PRO A 44 -9.03 2.38 1.68
N ASP A 45 -7.76 2.79 1.62
CA ASP A 45 -7.30 4.17 1.64
C ASP A 45 -6.38 4.40 0.42
N GLU A 46 -6.99 4.44 -0.77
CA GLU A 46 -6.29 4.57 -2.04
C GLU A 46 -5.44 5.85 -2.11
N ARG A 47 -5.96 6.94 -1.54
CA ARG A 47 -5.28 8.24 -1.47
C ARG A 47 -4.20 8.28 -0.39
N GLN A 48 -4.20 7.33 0.54
CA GLN A 48 -3.25 7.22 1.65
C GLN A 48 -3.26 8.42 2.60
N GLN A 49 -4.44 9.00 2.82
CA GLN A 49 -4.65 10.24 3.60
C GLN A 49 -5.47 10.00 4.87
N LYS A 50 -6.09 8.82 5.03
CA LYS A 50 -6.93 8.53 6.19
C LYS A 50 -6.10 8.44 7.48
N LYS A 51 -6.66 8.91 8.59
CA LYS A 51 -6.01 8.89 9.90
C LYS A 51 -5.92 7.46 10.44
N GLY A 52 -5.01 7.24 11.39
CA GLY A 52 -4.87 5.95 12.09
C GLY A 52 -3.82 5.01 11.50
N ARG A 53 -3.70 3.82 12.10
CA ARG A 53 -2.73 2.80 11.68
C ARG A 53 -3.15 2.22 10.33
N GLY A 54 -2.18 2.06 9.44
CA GLY A 54 -2.42 1.46 8.12
C GLY A 54 -1.58 0.21 7.87
N ALA A 55 -2.15 -0.73 7.13
CA ALA A 55 -1.50 -1.91 6.56
C ALA A 55 -1.49 -1.81 5.03
N TYR A 56 -0.59 -2.52 4.35
CA TYR A 56 -0.47 -2.45 2.90
C TYR A 56 -0.73 -3.81 2.25
N SER A 57 -1.45 -3.82 1.14
CA SER A 57 -1.63 -4.97 0.25
C SER A 57 -1.25 -4.61 -1.20
N CYS A 58 -1.09 -5.62 -2.06
CA CYS A 58 -1.00 -5.37 -3.50
C CYS A 58 -2.31 -4.73 -4.00
N ILE A 59 -2.20 -3.80 -4.95
CA ILE A 59 -3.36 -3.19 -5.66
C ILE A 59 -4.01 -4.20 -6.61
N GLY A 60 -3.22 -5.11 -7.18
CA GLY A 60 -3.69 -6.17 -8.06
C GLY A 60 -3.81 -7.55 -7.39
N GLY A 61 -4.72 -8.38 -7.92
CA GLY A 61 -4.92 -9.77 -7.51
C GLY A 61 -5.75 -9.93 -6.22
N SER A 62 -5.73 -11.13 -5.65
CA SER A 62 -6.58 -11.48 -4.49
C SER A 62 -6.09 -10.94 -3.14
N CYS A 63 -4.99 -10.18 -3.09
CA CYS A 63 -4.41 -9.75 -1.81
C CYS A 63 -5.30 -8.77 -1.04
N ALA A 64 -5.93 -7.79 -1.72
CA ALA A 64 -6.83 -6.85 -1.05
C ALA A 64 -8.04 -7.58 -0.45
N GLN A 65 -8.69 -8.44 -1.24
CA GLN A 65 -9.83 -9.26 -0.80
C GLN A 65 -9.44 -10.18 0.36
N LYS A 66 -8.32 -10.91 0.26
CA LYS A 66 -7.80 -11.77 1.34
C LYS A 66 -7.43 -10.98 2.59
N PHE A 67 -7.04 -9.72 2.45
CA PHE A 67 -6.79 -8.85 3.61
C PHE A 67 -8.10 -8.59 4.34
N VAL A 68 -9.14 -8.12 3.63
CA VAL A 68 -10.44 -7.78 4.21
C VAL A 68 -11.16 -9.00 4.80
N SER A 69 -11.14 -10.15 4.10
CA SER A 69 -11.82 -11.37 4.58
C SER A 69 -11.13 -12.07 5.76
N GLY A 70 -9.86 -11.76 6.03
CA GLY A 70 -9.08 -12.40 7.09
C GLY A 70 -9.09 -11.63 8.40
N ILE A 71 -10.12 -11.81 9.24
CA ILE A 71 -10.31 -11.08 10.52
C ILE A 71 -9.03 -11.00 11.36
N LYS A 72 -8.47 -12.16 11.74
CA LYS A 72 -7.23 -12.24 12.54
C LYS A 72 -6.03 -11.54 11.88
N ARG A 73 -5.97 -11.51 10.54
CA ARG A 73 -4.85 -10.92 9.79
C ARG A 73 -4.88 -9.41 9.90
N TRP A 74 -6.02 -8.79 9.62
CA TRP A 74 -6.12 -7.33 9.67
C TRP A 74 -6.12 -6.82 11.11
N GLN A 75 -6.70 -7.55 12.07
CA GLN A 75 -6.58 -7.26 13.51
C GLN A 75 -5.12 -7.18 13.95
N ARG A 76 -4.32 -8.21 13.63
CA ARG A 76 -2.88 -8.21 13.92
C ARG A 76 -2.13 -7.07 13.23
N ALA A 77 -2.43 -6.78 11.96
CA ALA A 77 -1.74 -5.75 11.20
C ALA A 77 -2.07 -4.33 11.69
N LEU A 78 -3.34 -4.10 12.02
CA LEU A 78 -3.90 -2.82 12.47
C LEU A 78 -3.88 -2.65 14.00
N ARG A 79 -3.38 -3.66 14.74
CA ARG A 79 -3.26 -3.67 16.22
C ARG A 79 -4.59 -3.40 16.93
N VAL A 80 -5.61 -4.16 16.54
CA VAL A 80 -6.95 -4.19 17.16
C VAL A 80 -7.41 -5.62 17.41
#